data_AF-A0A6P8LFZ9-F1
#
_entry.id   AF-A0A6P8LFZ9-F1
#
_cell.length_a   1.000
_cell.length_b   1.000
_cell.length_c   1.000
_cell.angle_alpha   90.00
_cell.angle_beta   90.00
_cell.angle_gamma   90.00
#
_symmetry.space_group_name_H-M   'P 1'
#
loop_
_entity.id
_entity.type
_entity.pdbx_description
1 polymer ?
#
loop_
_entity_poly.entity_id
_entity_poly.type
_entity_poly.pdbx_seq_one_letter_code
_entity_poly.pdbx_strand_id
1 'polypeptide(L)'
;MTDMKQLRPAPVLLSTIRYLFTKIATRNDVDWVVVYDFIFDRIRSIRQDAAIQRIDAPTNIRLLESIVRFLVYSEQRLCERSISEFNAKINEQHLAECIMRLLNLYDEFEDKKNSLELNSDMKKLMLNDDRPQMEALYILLHMGNTEALMRGLQLPPDLRKSPNVQLSIKISFAWYLKNYVRVCSLIPQLPPLLICAAMTGIQKLRRMALKIMSSGYNNKVFTFPGLKLQQLLLYKDIDKIRADCELLGLIFVNQNILFQKANFKDEVQLTHPEMYYTDQSLHSVLPSVLLESM
;
A
#
# COMPACT_ATOMS: atom_id res chain seq x y z
N MET A 1 -22.75 27.21 -11.37
CA MET A 1 -21.84 27.36 -10.21
C MET A 1 -22.46 26.62 -9.05
N THR A 2 -21.71 25.76 -8.35
CA THR A 2 -22.19 25.09 -7.13
C THR A 2 -22.44 26.14 -6.04
N ASP A 3 -23.58 26.08 -5.36
CA ASP A 3 -23.87 26.96 -4.23
C ASP A 3 -22.94 26.63 -3.06
N MET A 4 -22.13 27.62 -2.64
CA MET A 4 -21.18 27.48 -1.53
C MET A 4 -21.85 27.07 -0.22
N LYS A 5 -23.13 27.39 -0.02
CA LYS A 5 -23.90 26.98 1.17
C LYS A 5 -24.24 25.49 1.20
N GLN A 6 -24.11 24.80 0.06
CA GLN A 6 -24.35 23.36 -0.04
C GLN A 6 -23.09 22.52 0.18
N LEU A 7 -21.91 23.15 0.32
CA LEU A 7 -20.63 22.47 0.53
C LEU A 7 -20.32 22.35 2.02
N ARG A 8 -19.77 21.22 2.44
CA ARG A 8 -19.35 21.02 3.84
C ARG A 8 -18.06 21.79 4.10
N PRO A 9 -17.98 22.68 5.10
CA PRO A 9 -16.76 23.41 5.41
C PRO A 9 -15.66 22.48 5.95
N ALA A 10 -14.40 22.92 5.87
CA ALA A 10 -13.22 22.10 6.18
C ALA A 10 -13.27 21.36 7.54
N PRO A 11 -13.72 21.97 8.67
CA PRO A 11 -13.86 21.26 9.94
C PRO A 11 -14.89 20.13 9.89
N VAL A 12 -15.96 20.29 9.11
CA VAL A 12 -17.00 19.27 8.92
C VAL A 12 -16.47 18.12 8.06
N LEU A 13 -15.64 18.40 7.04
CA LEU A 13 -14.98 17.36 6.25
C LEU A 13 -14.10 16.44 7.12
N LEU A 14 -13.25 17.03 7.97
CA LEU A 14 -12.41 16.28 8.91
C LEU A 14 -13.24 15.47 9.90
N SER A 15 -14.28 16.07 10.49
CA SER A 15 -15.18 15.37 11.41
C SER A 15 -15.90 14.20 10.71
N THR A 16 -16.27 14.38 9.44
CA THR A 16 -16.91 13.33 8.63
C THR A 16 -15.95 12.17 8.40
N ILE A 17 -14.70 12.42 7.98
CA ILE A 17 -13.69 11.35 7.84
C ILE A 17 -13.49 10.61 9.16
N ARG A 18 -13.34 11.35 10.26
CA ARG A 18 -13.20 10.74 11.58
C ARG A 18 -14.38 9.84 11.92
N TYR A 19 -15.61 10.28 11.63
CA TYR A 19 -16.81 9.46 11.83
C TYR A 19 -16.80 8.21 10.93
N LEU A 20 -16.49 8.35 9.65
CA LEU A 20 -16.41 7.22 8.72
C LEU A 20 -15.42 6.16 9.24
N PHE A 21 -14.25 6.57 9.72
CA PHE A 21 -13.20 5.62 10.12
C PHE A 21 -13.37 5.06 11.53
N THR A 22 -13.95 5.83 12.46
CA THR A 22 -14.16 5.38 13.85
C THR A 22 -15.47 4.63 14.06
N LYS A 23 -16.50 4.91 13.26
CA LYS A 23 -17.85 4.36 13.44
C LYS A 23 -18.32 3.46 12.30
N ILE A 24 -17.90 3.72 11.06
CA ILE A 24 -18.38 2.96 9.90
C ILE A 24 -17.38 1.87 9.52
N ALA A 25 -16.10 2.18 9.40
CA ALA A 25 -15.07 1.21 9.02
C ALA A 25 -14.92 0.06 10.03
N THR A 26 -15.21 0.34 11.30
CA THR A 26 -15.12 -0.58 12.45
C THR A 26 -16.36 -1.46 12.62
N ARG A 27 -17.36 -1.35 11.74
CA ARG A 27 -18.55 -2.20 11.76
C ARG A 27 -18.18 -3.64 11.43
N ASN A 28 -18.81 -4.58 12.15
CA ASN A 28 -18.67 -6.02 11.97
C ASN A 28 -20.01 -6.73 11.75
N ASP A 29 -21.10 -5.96 11.67
CA ASP A 29 -22.47 -6.44 11.48
C ASP A 29 -22.88 -6.56 10.00
N VAL A 30 -22.01 -6.17 9.07
CA VAL A 30 -22.22 -6.21 7.62
C VAL A 30 -20.94 -6.64 6.90
N ASP A 31 -21.05 -7.17 5.68
CA ASP A 31 -19.87 -7.45 4.84
C ASP A 31 -19.08 -6.16 4.61
N TRP A 32 -17.75 -6.25 4.74
CA TRP A 32 -16.86 -5.11 4.60
C TRP A 32 -16.79 -4.56 3.17
N VAL A 33 -17.21 -5.32 2.16
CA VAL A 33 -17.43 -4.80 0.79
C VAL A 33 -18.45 -3.65 0.82
N VAL A 34 -19.57 -3.83 1.54
CA VAL A 34 -20.61 -2.79 1.69
C VAL A 34 -20.08 -1.57 2.46
N VAL A 35 -19.26 -1.83 3.48
CA VAL A 35 -18.59 -0.77 4.26
C VAL A 35 -17.63 0.03 3.37
N TYR A 36 -16.82 -0.66 2.56
CA TYR A 36 -15.89 -0.06 1.62
C TYR A 36 -16.63 0.82 0.62
N ASP A 37 -17.63 0.29 -0.09
CA ASP A 37 -18.37 1.04 -1.12
C ASP A 37 -18.99 2.32 -0.56
N PHE A 38 -19.59 2.23 0.63
CA PHE A 38 -20.14 3.39 1.31
C PHE A 38 -19.07 4.43 1.65
N ILE A 39 -17.97 4.03 2.29
CA ILE A 39 -16.91 4.96 2.70
C ILE A 39 -16.22 5.55 1.46
N PHE A 40 -15.96 4.74 0.45
CA PHE A 40 -15.28 5.14 -0.78
C PHE A 40 -16.07 6.22 -1.53
N ASP A 41 -17.39 6.06 -1.68
CA ASP A 41 -18.26 7.08 -2.26
C ASP A 41 -18.24 8.38 -1.43
N ARG A 42 -18.34 8.28 -0.11
CA ARG A 42 -18.29 9.47 0.77
C ARG A 42 -16.93 10.17 0.72
N ILE A 43 -15.82 9.45 0.62
CA ILE A 43 -14.48 10.01 0.42
C ILE A 43 -14.40 10.79 -0.89
N ARG A 44 -14.95 10.27 -1.98
CA ARG A 44 -14.98 10.98 -3.27
C ARG A 44 -15.73 12.31 -3.15
N SER A 45 -16.90 12.30 -2.51
CA SER A 45 -17.67 13.51 -2.24
C SER A 45 -16.91 14.50 -1.33
N ILE A 46 -16.22 14.02 -0.30
CA ILE A 46 -15.39 14.85 0.60
C ILE A 46 -14.23 15.50 -0.16
N ARG A 47 -13.53 14.75 -1.01
CA ARG A 47 -12.45 15.26 -1.87
C ARG A 47 -12.96 16.33 -2.83
N GLN A 48 -14.16 16.14 -3.39
CA GLN A 48 -14.80 17.10 -4.27
C GLN A 48 -15.08 18.43 -3.55
N ASP A 49 -15.69 18.37 -2.36
CA ASP A 49 -15.96 19.56 -1.53
C ASP A 49 -14.66 20.29 -1.18
N ALA A 50 -13.60 19.55 -0.80
CA ALA A 50 -12.29 20.10 -0.48
C ALA A 50 -11.66 20.84 -1.68
N ALA A 51 -11.76 20.25 -2.86
CA ALA A 51 -11.22 20.83 -4.10
C ALA A 51 -11.97 22.10 -4.52
N ILE A 52 -13.31 22.07 -4.49
CA ILE A 52 -14.14 23.23 -4.87
C ILE A 52 -13.89 24.41 -3.94
N GLN A 53 -13.80 24.15 -2.63
CA GLN A 53 -13.57 25.19 -1.62
C GLN A 53 -12.12 25.65 -1.53
N ARG A 54 -11.17 24.95 -2.15
CA ARG A 54 -9.73 25.23 -2.06
C ARG A 54 -9.28 25.36 -0.60
N ILE A 55 -9.61 24.36 0.21
CA ILE A 55 -9.27 24.33 1.64
C ILE A 55 -7.77 24.51 1.86
N ASP A 56 -7.40 25.00 3.04
CA ASP A 56 -6.01 25.26 3.41
C ASP A 56 -5.16 23.97 3.37
N ALA A 57 -3.87 24.14 3.10
CA ALA A 57 -2.94 23.02 2.94
C ALA A 57 -2.86 22.12 4.19
N PRO A 58 -2.76 22.65 5.44
CA PRO A 58 -2.77 21.82 6.65
C PRO A 58 -4.00 20.91 6.75
N THR A 59 -5.20 21.45 6.50
CA THR A 59 -6.43 20.65 6.54
C THR A 59 -6.47 19.61 5.41
N ASN A 60 -5.99 19.97 4.22
CA ASN A 60 -5.93 19.06 3.08
C ASN A 60 -4.95 17.90 3.30
N ILE A 61 -3.78 18.17 3.89
CA ILE A 61 -2.78 17.16 4.26
C ILE A 61 -3.42 16.12 5.19
N ARG A 62 -4.03 16.54 6.29
CA ARG A 62 -4.69 15.64 7.26
C ARG A 62 -5.81 14.79 6.62
N LEU A 63 -6.55 15.40 5.72
CA LEU A 63 -7.60 14.72 4.97
C LEU A 63 -7.03 13.62 4.07
N LEU A 64 -5.99 13.95 3.30
CA LEU A 64 -5.35 13.04 2.35
C LEU A 64 -4.57 11.93 3.05
N GLU A 65 -3.86 12.22 4.14
CA GLU A 65 -3.22 11.22 5.00
C GLU A 65 -4.24 10.13 5.38
N SER A 66 -5.37 10.56 5.96
CA SER A 66 -6.46 9.66 6.36
C SER A 66 -6.99 8.83 5.17
N ILE A 67 -7.24 9.47 4.03
CA ILE A 67 -7.76 8.78 2.83
C ILE A 67 -6.75 7.76 2.30
N VAL A 68 -5.46 8.10 2.23
CA VAL A 68 -4.39 7.19 1.76
C VAL A 68 -4.33 5.94 2.65
N ARG A 69 -4.39 6.09 3.98
CA ARG A 69 -4.42 4.94 4.90
C ARG A 69 -5.60 4.02 4.62
N PHE A 70 -6.78 4.58 4.42
CA PHE A 70 -7.99 3.82 4.10
C PHE A 70 -7.86 3.06 2.78
N LEU A 71 -7.38 3.71 1.72
CA LEU A 71 -7.26 3.08 0.40
C LEU A 71 -6.24 1.93 0.39
N VAL A 72 -5.09 2.11 1.06
CA VAL A 72 -4.09 1.04 1.22
C VAL A 72 -4.63 -0.12 2.06
N TYR A 73 -5.30 0.19 3.17
CA TYR A 73 -5.92 -0.83 4.01
C TYR A 73 -6.97 -1.62 3.23
N SER A 74 -7.81 -0.93 2.47
CA SER A 74 -8.87 -1.53 1.65
C SER A 74 -8.31 -2.47 0.59
N GLU A 75 -7.22 -2.06 -0.06
CA GLU A 75 -6.52 -2.89 -1.05
C GLU A 75 -6.16 -4.25 -0.44
N GLN A 76 -5.55 -4.25 0.76
CA GLN A 76 -5.16 -5.51 1.38
C GLN A 76 -6.34 -6.30 1.93
N ARG A 77 -7.36 -5.62 2.48
CA ARG A 77 -8.53 -6.30 3.05
C ARG A 77 -9.44 -6.95 2.02
N LEU A 78 -9.47 -6.41 0.80
CA LEU A 78 -10.38 -6.86 -0.25
C LEU A 78 -9.66 -7.47 -1.44
N CYS A 79 -8.33 -7.65 -1.40
CA CYS A 79 -7.57 -8.13 -2.55
C CYS A 79 -8.04 -9.49 -3.07
N GLU A 80 -8.55 -10.38 -2.21
CA GLU A 80 -9.06 -11.70 -2.58
C GLU A 80 -10.50 -11.70 -3.12
N ARG A 81 -11.20 -10.57 -3.06
CA ARG A 81 -12.58 -10.46 -3.56
C ARG A 81 -12.62 -10.38 -5.08
N SER A 82 -13.77 -10.75 -5.65
CA SER A 82 -13.96 -10.69 -7.10
C SER A 82 -13.97 -9.24 -7.61
N ILE A 83 -13.69 -9.04 -8.89
CA ILE A 83 -13.71 -7.69 -9.50
C ILE A 83 -15.09 -7.01 -9.43
N SER A 84 -16.17 -7.79 -9.33
CA SER A 84 -17.54 -7.28 -9.14
C SER A 84 -17.80 -6.79 -7.72
N GLU A 85 -17.09 -7.31 -6.72
CA GLU A 85 -17.19 -6.87 -5.32
C GLU A 85 -16.18 -5.77 -4.99
N PHE A 86 -14.96 -5.87 -5.53
CA PHE A 86 -13.90 -4.89 -5.30
C PHE A 86 -13.09 -4.66 -6.56
N ASN A 87 -13.19 -3.44 -7.11
CA ASN A 87 -12.40 -3.04 -8.26
C ASN A 87 -11.06 -2.44 -7.82
N ALA A 88 -10.05 -3.31 -7.66
CA ALA A 88 -8.69 -2.92 -7.26
C ALA A 88 -8.09 -1.81 -8.14
N LYS A 89 -8.39 -1.78 -9.44
CA LYS A 89 -7.87 -0.73 -10.35
C LYS A 89 -8.43 0.66 -10.02
N ILE A 90 -9.72 0.73 -9.67
CA ILE A 90 -10.35 1.98 -9.25
C ILE A 90 -9.74 2.43 -7.93
N ASN A 91 -9.56 1.51 -6.98
CA ASN A 91 -8.90 1.80 -5.70
C ASN A 91 -7.47 2.32 -5.90
N GLU A 92 -6.67 1.63 -6.72
CA GLU A 92 -5.30 2.01 -7.10
C GLU A 92 -5.24 3.40 -7.73
N GLN A 93 -6.16 3.72 -8.65
CA GLN A 93 -6.20 5.04 -9.27
C GLN A 93 -6.44 6.14 -8.22
N HIS A 94 -7.44 5.98 -7.35
CA HIS A 94 -7.74 6.96 -6.31
C HIS A 94 -6.59 7.06 -5.29
N LEU A 95 -5.91 5.96 -4.98
CA LEU A 95 -4.74 5.93 -4.12
C LEU A 95 -3.59 6.73 -4.73
N ALA A 96 -3.27 6.49 -6.00
CA ALA A 96 -2.22 7.19 -6.73
C ALA A 96 -2.48 8.71 -6.79
N GLU A 97 -3.73 9.12 -7.09
CA GLU A 97 -4.12 10.53 -7.08
C GLU A 97 -3.94 11.19 -5.71
N CYS A 98 -4.40 10.52 -4.64
CA CYS A 98 -4.35 11.08 -3.29
C CYS A 98 -2.91 11.17 -2.77
N ILE A 99 -2.12 10.12 -2.93
CA ILE A 99 -0.75 10.09 -2.44
C ILE A 99 0.13 11.08 -3.20
N MET A 100 -0.01 11.18 -4.52
CA MET A 100 0.74 12.17 -5.29
C MET A 100 0.39 13.60 -4.89
N ARG A 101 -0.91 13.90 -4.68
CA ARG A 101 -1.30 15.22 -4.20
C ARG A 101 -0.75 15.53 -2.81
N LEU A 102 -0.75 14.54 -1.92
CA LEU A 102 -0.22 14.66 -0.56
C LEU A 102 1.29 14.95 -0.57
N LEU A 103 2.07 14.20 -1.35
CA LEU A 103 3.51 14.41 -1.48
C LEU A 103 3.83 15.80 -2.02
N ASN A 104 3.10 16.27 -3.03
CA ASN A 104 3.26 17.64 -3.55
C ASN A 104 2.96 18.70 -2.47
N LEU A 105 1.90 18.50 -1.67
CA LEU A 105 1.58 19.42 -0.56
C LEU A 105 2.68 19.45 0.50
N TYR A 106 3.31 18.31 0.82
CA TYR A 106 4.45 18.29 1.72
C TYR A 106 5.67 19.03 1.16
N ASP A 107 5.96 18.86 -0.13
CA ASP A 107 7.09 19.53 -0.78
C ASP A 107 6.86 21.05 -0.84
N GLU A 108 5.65 21.49 -1.24
CA GLU A 108 5.22 22.90 -1.20
C GLU A 108 5.35 23.51 0.21
N PHE A 109 5.13 22.72 1.26
CA PHE A 109 5.22 23.15 2.65
C PHE A 109 6.66 23.27 3.14
N GLU A 110 7.54 22.34 2.74
CA GLU A 110 8.98 22.40 3.05
C GLU A 110 9.64 23.63 2.39
N ASP A 111 9.27 23.94 1.15
CA ASP A 111 9.80 25.11 0.45
C ASP A 111 9.44 26.41 1.17
N LYS A 112 8.20 26.54 1.66
CA LYS A 112 7.73 27.71 2.44
C LYS A 112 8.39 27.82 3.81
N LYS A 113 8.68 26.69 4.45
CA LYS A 113 9.43 26.64 5.71
C LYS A 113 10.85 27.18 5.53
N ASN A 114 11.51 26.81 4.43
CA ASN A 114 12.86 27.27 4.11
C ASN A 114 12.91 28.76 3.72
N SER A 115 11.80 29.35 3.27
CA SER A 115 11.68 30.76 2.89
C SER A 115 11.32 31.73 4.03
N LEU A 116 11.47 31.32 5.30
CA LEU A 116 11.30 32.14 6.54
C LEU A 116 9.87 32.58 6.93
N GLU A 117 8.82 32.13 6.25
CA GLU A 117 7.42 32.46 6.60
C GLU A 117 6.71 31.34 7.35
N LEU A 118 7.03 31.13 8.64
CA LEU A 118 6.27 30.20 9.48
C LEU A 118 5.23 30.94 10.33
N ASN A 119 3.95 30.78 9.99
CA ASN A 119 2.83 31.20 10.85
C ASN A 119 2.49 30.12 11.90
N SER A 120 1.63 30.46 12.87
CA SER A 120 1.26 29.59 14.00
C SER A 120 0.59 28.27 13.58
N ASP A 121 -0.12 28.26 12.45
CA ASP A 121 -0.80 27.07 11.93
C ASP A 121 0.19 26.06 11.35
N MET A 122 1.30 26.52 10.74
CA MET A 122 2.38 25.63 10.27
C MET A 122 3.03 24.86 11.43
N LYS A 123 3.16 25.51 12.60
CA LYS A 123 3.77 24.92 13.81
C LYS A 123 2.90 23.82 14.42
N LYS A 124 1.58 23.86 14.19
CA LYS A 124 0.62 22.85 14.65
C LYS A 124 0.65 21.57 13.79
N LEU A 125 0.96 21.68 12.49
CA LEU A 125 1.17 20.52 11.62
C LEU A 125 2.37 19.68 12.08
N MET A 126 3.43 20.33 12.58
CA MET A 126 4.65 19.66 13.05
C MET A 126 4.44 18.79 14.31
N LEU A 127 3.33 18.95 15.03
CA LEU A 127 3.02 18.14 16.22
C LEU A 127 2.43 16.75 15.85
N ASN A 128 1.93 16.59 14.62
CA ASN A 128 1.36 15.35 14.09
C ASN A 128 2.01 14.99 12.74
N ASP A 129 3.35 14.95 12.66
CA ASP A 129 4.07 14.75 11.40
C ASP A 129 4.04 13.29 10.92
N ASP A 130 3.08 12.97 10.04
CA ASP A 130 2.97 11.67 9.38
C ASP A 130 3.76 11.56 8.09
N ARG A 131 4.43 12.64 7.67
CA ARG A 131 5.18 12.64 6.41
C ARG A 131 6.14 11.44 6.31
N PRO A 132 6.91 11.06 7.36
CA PRO A 132 7.73 9.85 7.29
C PRO A 132 6.96 8.58 6.94
N GLN A 133 5.75 8.39 7.48
CA GLN A 133 4.90 7.23 7.19
C GLN A 133 4.39 7.28 5.74
N MET A 134 3.98 8.46 5.27
CA MET A 134 3.44 8.64 3.92
C MET A 134 4.51 8.50 2.82
N GLU A 135 5.72 9.02 3.08
CA GLU A 135 6.88 8.82 2.19
C GLU A 135 7.29 7.34 2.14
N ALA A 136 7.34 6.67 3.29
CA ALA A 136 7.61 5.23 3.37
C ALA A 136 6.55 4.43 2.59
N LEU A 137 5.27 4.78 2.76
CA LEU A 137 4.15 4.16 2.07
C LEU A 137 4.26 4.34 0.54
N TYR A 138 4.60 5.54 0.06
CA TYR A 138 4.84 5.78 -1.37
C TYR A 138 5.98 4.92 -1.93
N ILE A 139 7.12 4.84 -1.22
CA ILE A 139 8.25 3.99 -1.64
C ILE A 139 7.82 2.52 -1.74
N LEU A 140 6.97 2.05 -0.82
CA LEU A 140 6.50 0.66 -0.78
C LEU A 140 5.43 0.35 -1.84
N LEU A 141 4.53 1.28 -2.15
CA LEU A 141 3.57 1.12 -3.26
C LEU A 141 4.27 1.01 -4.62
N HIS A 142 5.45 1.61 -4.75
CA HIS A 142 6.21 1.66 -5.98
C HIS A 142 7.59 0.97 -5.86
N MET A 143 7.69 -0.12 -5.10
CA MET A 143 8.95 -0.86 -4.92
C MET A 143 9.59 -1.25 -6.26
N GLY A 144 10.90 -1.03 -6.35
CA GLY A 144 11.67 -1.32 -7.56
C GLY A 144 11.51 -0.28 -8.68
N ASN A 145 10.62 0.71 -8.53
CA ASN A 145 10.60 1.88 -9.39
C ASN A 145 11.75 2.82 -8.97
N THR A 146 12.59 3.19 -9.95
CA THR A 146 13.76 4.04 -9.73
C THR A 146 13.39 5.43 -9.23
N GLU A 147 12.31 6.03 -9.72
CA GLU A 147 11.86 7.37 -9.31
C GLU A 147 11.39 7.38 -7.85
N ALA A 148 10.64 6.37 -7.43
CA ALA A 148 10.20 6.24 -6.05
C ALA A 148 11.38 6.02 -5.09
N LEU A 149 12.35 5.19 -5.48
CA LEU A 149 13.58 5.01 -4.72
C LEU A 149 14.39 6.31 -4.64
N MET A 150 14.53 7.03 -5.76
CA MET A 150 15.25 8.31 -5.80
C MET A 150 14.60 9.37 -4.93
N ARG A 151 13.26 9.48 -4.92
CA ARG A 151 12.53 10.35 -4.00
C ARG A 151 12.95 10.09 -2.55
N GLY A 152 12.90 8.82 -2.13
CA GLY A 152 13.30 8.43 -0.77
C GLY A 152 14.75 8.82 -0.44
N LEU A 153 15.69 8.65 -1.37
CA LEU A 153 17.09 9.02 -1.19
C LEU A 153 17.31 10.55 -1.15
N GLN A 154 16.47 11.33 -1.82
CA GLN A 154 16.53 12.79 -1.90
C GLN A 154 15.80 13.50 -0.76
N LEU A 155 15.02 12.79 0.06
CA LEU A 155 14.34 13.38 1.21
C LEU A 155 15.32 14.10 2.17
N PRO A 156 14.87 15.16 2.85
CA PRO A 156 15.61 15.81 3.94
C PRO A 156 16.21 14.81 4.96
N PRO A 157 17.39 15.09 5.54
CA PRO A 157 18.08 14.13 6.41
C PRO A 157 17.28 13.65 7.63
N ASP A 158 16.44 14.51 8.20
CA ASP A 158 15.53 14.22 9.30
C ASP A 158 14.47 13.17 8.91
N LEU A 159 13.81 13.35 7.77
CA LEU A 159 12.84 12.39 7.23
C LEU A 159 13.51 11.08 6.80
N ARG A 160 14.65 11.18 6.11
CA ARG A 160 15.40 10.03 5.59
C ARG A 160 15.97 9.15 6.70
N LYS A 161 16.26 9.72 7.87
CA LYS A 161 16.73 8.99 9.05
C LYS A 161 15.59 8.31 9.83
N SER A 162 14.34 8.61 9.51
CA SER A 162 13.21 7.94 10.17
C SER A 162 13.25 6.42 9.92
N PRO A 163 12.92 5.59 10.92
CA PRO A 163 13.01 4.13 10.80
C PRO A 163 12.19 3.57 9.63
N ASN A 164 10.96 4.09 9.45
CA ASN A 164 10.03 3.65 8.41
C ASN A 164 10.56 3.94 7.01
N VAL A 165 11.09 5.15 6.78
CA VAL A 165 11.68 5.52 5.47
C VAL A 165 12.93 4.70 5.20
N GLN A 166 13.84 4.56 6.18
CA GLN A 166 15.05 3.75 5.99
C GLN A 166 14.76 2.29 5.64
N LEU A 167 13.81 1.68 6.34
CA LEU A 167 13.41 0.30 6.07
C LEU A 167 12.79 0.18 4.68
N SER A 168 11.93 1.13 4.29
CA SER A 168 11.29 1.16 2.96
C SER A 168 12.30 1.34 1.83
N ILE A 169 13.30 2.21 1.99
CA ILE A 169 14.42 2.37 1.04
C ILE A 169 15.21 1.07 0.92
N LYS A 170 15.53 0.40 2.04
CA LYS A 170 16.25 -0.89 2.02
C LYS A 170 15.47 -1.96 1.27
N ILE A 171 14.15 -2.01 1.46
CA ILE A 171 13.26 -2.94 0.76
C ILE A 171 13.24 -2.62 -0.75
N SER A 172 13.01 -1.36 -1.13
CA SER A 172 12.95 -0.94 -2.54
C SER A 172 14.29 -1.15 -3.25
N PHE A 173 15.41 -0.91 -2.57
CA PHE A 173 16.75 -1.19 -3.10
C PHE A 173 17.02 -2.69 -3.28
N ALA A 174 16.63 -3.52 -2.30
CA ALA A 174 16.72 -4.98 -2.43
C ALA A 174 15.87 -5.50 -3.60
N TRP A 175 14.70 -4.90 -3.82
CA TRP A 175 13.85 -5.21 -4.97
C TRP A 175 14.52 -4.83 -6.28
N TYR A 176 15.08 -3.61 -6.38
CA TYR A 176 15.81 -3.14 -7.56
C TYR A 176 16.95 -4.09 -7.94
N LEU A 177 17.67 -4.62 -6.94
CA LEU A 177 18.71 -5.63 -7.11
C LEU A 177 18.18 -7.06 -7.34
N LYS A 178 16.86 -7.24 -7.46
CA LYS A 178 16.17 -8.53 -7.62
C LYS A 178 16.42 -9.52 -6.47
N ASN A 179 16.81 -9.03 -5.30
CA ASN A 179 17.05 -9.83 -4.11
C ASN A 179 15.73 -10.08 -3.36
N TYR A 180 14.88 -10.92 -3.95
CA TYR A 180 13.55 -11.24 -3.41
C TYR A 180 13.60 -11.86 -2.00
N VAL A 181 14.65 -12.64 -1.68
CA VAL A 181 14.84 -13.20 -0.33
C VAL A 181 15.00 -12.07 0.69
N ARG A 182 15.81 -11.07 0.37
CA ARG A 182 16.01 -9.92 1.26
C ARG A 182 14.73 -9.09 1.40
N VAL A 183 14.02 -8.84 0.30
CA VAL A 183 12.72 -8.15 0.32
C VAL A 183 11.76 -8.85 1.28
N CYS A 184 11.51 -10.14 1.08
CA CYS A 184 10.59 -10.92 1.91
C CYS A 184 11.05 -11.04 3.38
N SER A 185 12.36 -11.00 3.66
CA SER A 185 12.88 -10.99 5.04
C SER A 185 12.65 -9.66 5.77
N LEU A 186 12.51 -8.55 5.03
CA LEU A 186 12.39 -7.20 5.56
C LEU A 186 10.93 -6.77 5.73
N ILE A 187 10.03 -7.20 4.85
CA ILE A 187 8.60 -6.83 4.91
C ILE A 187 7.99 -7.09 6.30
N PRO A 188 8.18 -8.25 6.96
CA PRO A 188 7.59 -8.50 8.28
C PRO A 188 8.09 -7.58 9.40
N GLN A 189 9.13 -6.77 9.17
CA GLN A 189 9.67 -5.81 10.14
C GLN A 189 8.98 -4.45 10.06
N LEU A 190 8.12 -4.23 9.05
CA LEU A 190 7.38 -2.99 8.88
C LEU A 190 6.16 -2.92 9.83
N PRO A 191 5.69 -1.71 10.17
CA PRO A 191 4.39 -1.51 10.80
C PRO A 191 3.22 -2.03 9.94
N PRO A 192 2.05 -2.34 10.53
CA PRO A 192 0.94 -3.00 9.83
C PRO A 192 0.49 -2.32 8.54
N LEU A 193 0.33 -1.00 8.53
CA LEU A 193 -0.07 -0.24 7.34
C LEU A 193 0.99 -0.32 6.23
N LEU A 194 2.27 -0.22 6.58
CA LEU A 194 3.36 -0.31 5.61
C LEU A 194 3.51 -1.73 5.06
N ILE A 195 3.19 -2.76 5.85
CA ILE A 195 3.05 -4.13 5.33
C ILE A 195 1.92 -4.19 4.30
N CYS A 196 0.76 -3.59 4.57
CA CYS A 196 -0.34 -3.54 3.59
C CYS A 196 0.12 -2.92 2.27
N ALA A 197 0.84 -1.79 2.33
CA ALA A 197 1.42 -1.13 1.16
C ALA A 197 2.43 -2.01 0.41
N ALA A 198 3.35 -2.67 1.12
CA ALA A 198 4.34 -3.55 0.48
C ALA A 198 3.68 -4.75 -0.21
N MET A 199 2.60 -5.27 0.38
CA MET A 199 1.94 -6.47 -0.11
C MET A 199 1.10 -6.23 -1.38
N THR A 200 0.75 -4.99 -1.72
CA THR A 200 0.11 -4.67 -3.02
C THR A 200 0.99 -5.04 -4.21
N GLY A 201 2.32 -4.94 -4.05
CA GLY A 201 3.29 -5.31 -5.08
C GLY A 201 3.68 -6.79 -5.11
N ILE A 202 3.31 -7.59 -4.10
CA ILE A 202 3.94 -8.90 -3.84
C ILE A 202 3.86 -9.88 -5.01
N GLN A 203 2.78 -9.83 -5.80
CA GLN A 203 2.59 -10.70 -6.96
C GLN A 203 3.68 -10.48 -8.02
N LYS A 204 4.04 -9.21 -8.26
CA LYS A 204 5.14 -8.86 -9.17
C LYS A 204 6.47 -9.41 -8.64
N LEU A 205 6.70 -9.39 -7.33
CA LEU A 205 7.87 -10.00 -6.70
C LEU A 205 7.90 -11.51 -6.90
N ARG A 206 6.80 -12.19 -6.56
CA ARG A 206 6.66 -13.65 -6.61
C ARG A 206 6.90 -14.16 -8.02
N ARG A 207 6.31 -13.50 -9.01
CA ARG A 207 6.55 -13.79 -10.43
C ARG A 207 8.02 -13.63 -10.82
N MET A 208 8.63 -12.49 -10.45
CA MET A 208 10.04 -12.24 -10.72
C MET A 208 10.94 -13.31 -10.07
N ALA A 209 10.66 -13.66 -8.81
CA ALA A 209 11.40 -14.68 -8.08
C ALA A 209 11.26 -16.06 -8.75
N LEU A 210 10.04 -16.48 -9.10
CA LEU A 210 9.79 -17.74 -9.81
C LEU A 210 10.49 -17.79 -11.17
N LYS A 211 10.57 -16.68 -11.90
CA LYS A 211 11.33 -16.59 -13.15
C LYS A 211 12.85 -16.74 -12.92
N ILE A 212 13.39 -16.09 -11.89
CA ILE A 212 14.81 -16.23 -11.53
C ILE A 212 15.10 -17.68 -11.13
N MET A 213 14.23 -18.26 -10.30
CA MET A 213 14.35 -19.64 -9.83
C MET A 213 14.20 -20.66 -10.96
N SER A 214 13.33 -20.40 -11.94
CA SER A 214 13.17 -21.30 -13.10
C SER A 214 14.45 -21.42 -13.92
N SER A 215 15.29 -20.39 -13.91
CA SER A 215 16.62 -20.42 -14.53
C SER A 215 17.68 -21.01 -13.61
N GLY A 216 17.69 -20.63 -12.32
CA GLY A 216 18.73 -21.05 -11.37
C GLY A 216 18.59 -22.50 -10.87
N TYR A 217 17.38 -23.02 -10.77
CA TYR A 217 17.07 -24.39 -10.33
C TYR A 217 16.58 -25.28 -11.48
N ASN A 218 16.83 -24.89 -12.73
CA ASN A 218 16.39 -25.63 -13.90
C ASN A 218 16.86 -27.10 -13.88
N ASN A 219 15.94 -28.04 -13.73
CA ASN A 219 16.25 -29.47 -13.68
C ASN A 219 15.09 -30.33 -14.20
N LYS A 220 15.39 -31.52 -14.73
CA LYS A 220 14.38 -32.46 -15.23
C LYS A 220 13.85 -33.41 -14.16
N VAL A 221 14.57 -33.58 -13.05
CA VAL A 221 14.32 -34.61 -12.03
C VAL A 221 14.20 -33.99 -10.64
N PHE A 222 15.15 -33.12 -10.26
CA PHE A 222 15.17 -32.56 -8.92
C PHE A 222 14.15 -31.44 -8.73
N THR A 223 13.48 -31.48 -7.59
CA THR A 223 12.44 -30.52 -7.22
C THR A 223 12.90 -29.61 -6.09
N PHE A 224 12.40 -28.38 -6.06
CA PHE A 224 12.58 -27.44 -4.95
C PHE A 224 11.46 -27.63 -3.91
N PRO A 225 11.76 -27.65 -2.60
CA PRO A 225 10.73 -27.83 -1.56
C PRO A 225 9.72 -26.68 -1.54
N GLY A 226 8.43 -26.97 -1.74
CA GLY A 226 7.38 -25.93 -1.79
C GLY A 226 7.16 -25.23 -0.46
N LEU A 227 7.26 -25.93 0.67
CA LEU A 227 7.21 -25.32 2.00
C LEU A 227 8.35 -24.31 2.23
N LYS A 228 9.53 -24.56 1.64
CA LYS A 228 10.63 -23.60 1.69
C LYS A 228 10.31 -22.37 0.85
N LEU A 229 9.71 -22.56 -0.33
CA LEU A 229 9.30 -21.48 -1.21
C LEU A 229 8.20 -20.62 -0.57
N GLN A 230 7.26 -21.27 0.13
CA GLN A 230 6.18 -20.62 0.88
C GLN A 230 6.74 -19.62 1.88
N GLN A 231 7.70 -20.05 2.70
CA GLN A 231 8.39 -19.19 3.66
C GLN A 231 9.20 -18.08 2.97
N LEU A 232 9.93 -18.41 1.90
CA LEU A 232 10.78 -17.45 1.18
C LEU A 232 9.99 -16.33 0.51
N LEU A 233 8.78 -16.61 0.03
CA LEU A 233 7.96 -15.68 -0.77
C LEU A 233 6.68 -15.22 -0.07
N LEU A 234 6.61 -15.43 1.25
CA LEU A 234 5.52 -14.99 2.12
C LEU A 234 4.14 -15.50 1.67
N TYR A 235 4.06 -16.70 1.10
CA TYR A 235 2.76 -17.33 0.84
C TYR A 235 2.14 -17.81 2.16
N LYS A 236 0.81 -17.73 2.28
CA LYS A 236 0.07 -18.29 3.41
C LYS A 236 -0.35 -19.71 3.14
N ASP A 237 -0.68 -20.02 1.90
CA ASP A 237 -1.14 -21.34 1.49
C ASP A 237 -0.25 -21.95 0.40
N ILE A 238 0.03 -23.25 0.54
CA ILE A 238 0.74 -24.05 -0.45
C ILE A 238 -0.10 -24.21 -1.73
N ASP A 239 -1.43 -24.19 -1.63
CA ASP A 239 -2.31 -24.29 -2.78
C ASP A 239 -2.25 -23.04 -3.68
N LYS A 240 -1.98 -21.86 -3.11
CA LYS A 240 -1.70 -20.63 -3.88
C LYS A 240 -0.40 -20.75 -4.67
N ILE A 241 0.63 -21.40 -4.09
CA ILE A 241 1.88 -21.70 -4.82
C ILE A 241 1.62 -22.64 -5.98
N ARG A 242 0.79 -23.69 -5.77
CA ARG A 242 0.39 -24.61 -6.84
C ARG A 242 -0.27 -23.84 -7.98
N ALA A 243 -1.28 -23.03 -7.67
CA ALA A 243 -2.01 -22.24 -8.66
C ALA A 243 -1.09 -21.29 -9.44
N ASP A 244 -0.18 -20.58 -8.76
CA ASP A 244 0.78 -19.67 -9.40
C ASP A 244 1.81 -20.42 -10.25
N CYS A 245 2.28 -21.59 -9.80
CA CYS A 245 3.17 -22.45 -10.56
C CYS A 245 2.52 -22.94 -11.85
N GLU A 246 1.31 -23.51 -11.76
CA GLU A 246 0.56 -24.01 -12.90
C GLU A 246 0.25 -22.90 -13.92
N LEU A 247 -0.16 -21.73 -13.42
CA LEU A 247 -0.39 -20.53 -14.23
C LEU A 247 0.86 -20.13 -15.03
N LEU A 248 2.03 -20.18 -14.39
CA LEU A 248 3.33 -19.86 -15.01
C LEU A 248 3.96 -21.03 -15.79
N GLY A 249 3.30 -22.19 -15.89
CA GLY A 249 3.81 -23.36 -16.61
C GLY A 249 4.87 -24.18 -15.87
N LEU A 250 5.01 -23.96 -14.56
CA LEU A 250 5.85 -24.77 -13.68
C LEU A 250 5.09 -26.00 -13.17
N ILE A 251 5.81 -27.10 -12.98
CA ILE A 251 5.21 -28.37 -12.53
C ILE A 251 5.25 -28.40 -11.01
N PHE A 252 4.08 -28.62 -10.40
CA PHE A 252 3.93 -28.79 -8.97
C PHE A 252 3.59 -30.26 -8.66
N VAL A 253 4.43 -30.93 -7.88
CA VAL A 253 4.29 -32.37 -7.57
C VAL A 253 4.71 -32.66 -6.14
N ASN A 254 3.89 -33.40 -5.38
CA ASN A 254 4.19 -33.79 -3.99
C ASN A 254 4.63 -32.61 -3.10
N GLN A 255 3.93 -31.47 -3.21
CA GLN A 255 4.27 -30.21 -2.52
C GLN A 255 5.63 -29.59 -2.88
N ASN A 256 6.24 -30.03 -3.98
CA ASN A 256 7.50 -29.51 -4.50
C ASN A 256 7.31 -28.92 -5.90
N ILE A 257 8.27 -28.10 -6.32
CA ILE A 257 8.26 -27.44 -7.63
C ILE A 257 9.39 -28.02 -8.47
N LEU A 258 9.05 -28.54 -9.64
CA LEU A 258 10.02 -28.90 -10.65
C LEU A 258 10.20 -27.71 -11.60
N PHE A 259 11.35 -27.05 -11.50
CA PHE A 259 11.68 -25.90 -12.31
C PHE A 259 12.21 -26.33 -13.68
N GLN A 260 11.44 -26.05 -14.74
CA GLN A 260 11.86 -26.25 -16.12
C GLN A 260 11.74 -24.93 -16.88
N LYS A 261 12.89 -24.29 -17.15
CA LYS A 261 12.95 -22.96 -17.78
C LYS A 261 12.16 -22.88 -19.08
N ALA A 262 12.20 -23.94 -19.89
CA ALA A 262 11.55 -24.00 -21.19
C ALA A 262 10.01 -23.90 -21.13
N ASN A 263 9.41 -24.24 -19.98
CA ASN A 263 7.95 -24.24 -19.82
C ASN A 263 7.45 -22.93 -19.18
N PHE A 264 8.35 -22.06 -18.73
CA PHE A 264 7.97 -20.83 -18.04
C PHE A 264 7.27 -19.87 -19.00
N LYS A 265 6.05 -19.45 -18.65
CA LYS A 265 5.23 -18.57 -19.48
C LYS A 265 5.52 -17.11 -19.18
N ASP A 266 6.42 -16.52 -19.96
CA ASP A 266 6.91 -15.15 -19.76
C ASP A 266 5.87 -14.04 -20.00
N GLU A 267 4.77 -14.32 -20.66
CA GLU A 267 3.70 -13.34 -20.91
C GLU A 267 2.61 -13.35 -19.84
N VAL A 268 2.53 -14.42 -19.04
CA VAL A 268 1.48 -14.59 -18.04
C VAL A 268 1.84 -13.80 -16.78
N GLN A 269 0.91 -12.95 -16.32
CA GLN A 269 1.01 -12.27 -15.02
C GLN A 269 0.33 -13.10 -13.93
N LEU A 270 0.74 -12.91 -12.67
CA LEU A 270 0.06 -13.53 -11.54
C LEU A 270 -1.25 -12.79 -11.25
N THR A 271 -2.32 -13.55 -11.03
CA THR A 271 -3.68 -13.04 -10.80
C THR A 271 -4.30 -13.57 -9.51
N HIS A 272 -3.57 -14.34 -8.69
CA HIS A 272 -4.05 -14.86 -7.42
C HIS A 272 -3.54 -13.99 -6.27
N PRO A 273 -4.28 -12.95 -5.85
CA PRO A 273 -3.94 -12.19 -4.66
C PRO A 273 -4.13 -13.06 -3.43
N GLU A 274 -3.43 -12.66 -2.38
CA GLU A 274 -3.47 -13.34 -1.09
C GLU A 274 -3.32 -12.31 0.02
N MET A 275 -4.28 -12.31 0.94
CA MET A 275 -4.23 -11.42 2.08
C MET A 275 -3.05 -11.78 2.99
N TYR A 276 -2.25 -10.78 3.37
CA TYR A 276 -1.16 -11.00 4.31
C TYR A 276 -1.65 -11.23 5.74
N TYR A 277 -2.75 -10.60 6.11
CA TYR A 277 -3.36 -10.66 7.42
C TYR A 277 -4.73 -11.31 7.29
N THR A 278 -5.17 -12.04 8.30
CA THR A 278 -6.56 -12.51 8.34
C THR A 278 -7.50 -11.33 8.55
N ASP A 279 -8.77 -11.49 8.21
CA ASP A 279 -9.80 -10.46 8.43
C ASP A 279 -9.85 -10.00 9.89
N GLN A 280 -9.69 -10.92 10.83
CA GLN A 280 -9.67 -10.64 12.26
C GLN A 280 -8.44 -9.81 12.65
N SER A 281 -7.25 -10.18 12.16
CA SER A 281 -6.02 -9.42 12.42
C SER A 281 -6.07 -8.03 11.78
N LEU A 282 -6.57 -7.90 10.55
CA LEU A 282 -6.77 -6.59 9.91
C LEU A 282 -7.78 -5.73 10.67
N HIS A 283 -8.86 -6.33 11.15
CA HIS A 283 -9.87 -5.59 11.89
C HIS A 283 -9.34 -5.12 13.25
N SER A 284 -8.53 -5.93 13.94
CA SER A 284 -7.94 -5.53 15.22
C SER A 284 -6.96 -4.37 15.10
N VAL A 285 -6.22 -4.28 13.98
CA VAL A 285 -5.29 -3.16 13.71
C VAL A 285 -5.97 -1.99 13.00
N LEU A 286 -7.23 -2.11 12.58
CA LEU A 286 -7.94 -1.06 11.86
C LEU A 286 -7.95 0.28 12.63
N PRO A 287 -8.23 0.33 13.95
CA PRO A 287 -8.20 1.59 14.68
C PRO A 287 -6.80 2.21 14.69
N SER A 288 -5.72 1.43 14.84
CA SER A 288 -4.36 2.01 14.76
C SER A 288 -4.05 2.45 13.34
N VAL A 289 -4.42 1.67 12.33
CA VAL A 289 -4.12 1.96 10.93
C VAL A 289 -4.87 3.19 10.41
N LEU A 290 -6.13 3.42 10.81
CA LEU A 290 -6.91 4.55 10.30
C LEU A 290 -6.86 5.80 11.20
N LEU A 291 -6.48 5.64 12.47
CA LEU A 291 -6.52 6.73 13.46
C LEU A 291 -5.13 7.14 13.97
N GLU A 292 -4.04 6.46 13.58
CA GLU A 292 -2.68 6.96 13.83
C GLU A 292 -2.60 8.40 13.31
N SER A 293 -2.35 9.32 14.25
CA SER A 293 -2.22 10.79 14.14
C SER A 293 -3.47 11.70 14.20
N MET A 294 -4.68 11.17 14.42
CA MET A 294 -5.88 12.01 14.57
C MET A 294 -5.98 12.74 15.92
#